data_AF-A0A949MP63-F1
#
_entry.id   AF-A0A949MP63-F1
#
_cell.length_a   1.000
_cell.length_b   1.000
_cell.length_c   1.000
_cell.angle_alpha   90.00
_cell.angle_beta   90.00
_cell.angle_gamma   90.00
#
_symmetry.space_group_name_H-M   'P 1'
#
loop_
_entity.id
_entity.type
_entity.pdbx_description
1 polymer ?
#
loop_
_entity_poly.entity_id
_entity_poly.type
_entity_poly.pdbx_seq_one_letter_code
_entity_poly.pdbx_strand_id
1 'polypeptide(L)'
;MSDLTLANQLELSRTEVQQAQRQLDLMMAVAKMAVDTPDVAFLMTRALELIATFNNWVVGQYWQIDEKENVAVCSEWFYFGSSMAEFRNASLDRRFSQGVGLPGRSWATGQPLLLPEISKETGLNFPRRPVAIRCGITAGYGFPIKNGPFVLGVAEFFSFEPIKTDHYDDQFYSKLGVYIGSLMADAEANALVRQQDGINKAAVERASAGFIAINASSQIVEWSGPTAELFGWEKEEVIGRTLLDTIIPERYKNPHLQGVFRYNTTGESTVSNKTVIVPAVRRDGSEIKIELRIFPIVTPTFKGFGAFVQHAGLEKPAADISLE
;
A
#
# COMPACT_ATOMS: atom_id res chain seq x y z
N MET A 1 24.05 54.98 13.91
CA MET A 1 23.79 54.19 12.69
C MET A 1 24.38 52.78 12.76
N SER A 2 25.38 52.46 13.59
CA SER A 2 26.00 51.12 13.69
C SER A 2 25.14 50.06 14.41
N ASP A 3 24.44 50.43 15.48
CA ASP A 3 23.70 49.47 16.33
C ASP A 3 22.46 48.87 15.66
N LEU A 4 21.77 49.64 14.81
CA LEU A 4 20.60 49.16 14.06
C LEU A 4 21.01 48.09 13.02
N THR A 5 22.19 48.24 12.42
CA THR A 5 22.76 47.26 11.48
C THR A 5 23.19 45.98 12.18
N LEU A 6 23.78 46.07 13.38
CA LEU A 6 24.20 44.90 14.14
C LEU A 6 23.00 44.11 14.67
N ALA A 7 21.97 44.80 15.16
CA ALA A 7 20.71 44.18 15.58
C ALA A 7 20.00 43.47 14.42
N ASN A 8 19.91 44.10 13.25
CA ASN A 8 19.35 43.48 12.05
C ASN A 8 20.16 42.26 11.58
N GLN A 9 21.50 42.30 11.66
CA GLN A 9 22.37 41.17 11.32
C GLN A 9 22.22 40.01 12.30
N LEU A 10 22.09 40.29 13.60
CA LEU A 10 21.82 39.29 14.64
C LEU A 10 20.43 38.65 14.47
N GLU A 11 19.41 39.44 14.12
CA GLU A 11 18.07 38.92 13.84
C GLU A 11 18.05 38.05 12.58
N LEU A 12 18.66 38.49 11.48
CA LEU A 12 18.80 37.69 10.25
C LEU A 12 19.51 36.36 10.53
N SER A 13 20.65 36.39 11.22
CA SER A 13 21.39 35.17 11.59
C SER A 13 20.58 34.25 12.50
N ARG A 14 19.77 34.80 13.43
CA ARG A 14 18.89 34.02 14.29
C ARG A 14 17.76 33.36 13.51
N THR A 15 17.17 34.05 12.53
CA THR A 15 16.13 33.50 11.65
C THR A 15 16.68 32.39 10.77
N GLU A 16 17.86 32.57 10.18
CA GLU A 16 18.55 31.54 9.38
C GLU A 16 18.81 30.27 10.20
N VAL A 17 19.34 30.40 11.43
CA VAL A 17 19.58 29.27 12.34
C VAL A 17 18.27 28.58 12.73
N GLN A 18 17.21 29.34 13.02
CA GLN A 18 15.90 28.75 13.35
C GLN A 18 15.28 28.00 12.16
N GLN A 19 15.41 28.54 10.95
CA GLN A 19 14.93 27.88 9.74
C GLN A 19 15.70 26.59 9.46
N ALA A 20 17.02 26.61 9.55
CA ALA A 20 17.86 25.42 9.41
C ALA A 20 17.53 24.34 10.47
N GLN A 21 17.27 24.74 11.71
CA GLN A 21 16.86 23.80 12.76
C GLN A 21 15.51 23.14 12.44
N ARG A 22 14.50 23.92 12.02
CA ARG A 22 13.19 23.36 11.65
C ARG A 22 13.29 22.39 10.46
N GLN A 23 14.12 22.71 9.48
CA GLN A 23 14.41 21.85 8.34
C GLN A 23 15.06 20.52 8.78
N LEU A 24 16.03 20.58 9.70
CA LEU A 24 16.66 19.40 10.28
C LEU A 24 15.65 18.54 11.06
N ASP A 25 14.79 19.17 11.88
CA ASP A 25 13.75 18.49 12.65
C ASP A 25 12.77 17.74 11.74
N LEU A 26 12.38 18.35 10.61
CA LEU A 26 11.55 17.69 9.60
C LEU A 26 12.25 16.47 8.99
N MET A 27 13.52 16.59 8.60
CA MET A 27 14.28 15.47 8.06
C MET A 27 14.40 14.32 9.07
N MET A 28 14.69 14.63 10.34
CA MET A 28 14.78 13.62 11.41
C MET A 28 13.44 12.92 11.67
N ALA A 29 12.34 13.66 11.63
CA ALA A 29 11.01 13.09 11.81
C ALA A 29 10.63 12.13 10.67
N VAL A 30 10.93 12.50 9.41
CA VAL A 30 10.77 11.61 8.24
C VAL A 30 11.68 10.37 8.37
N ALA A 31 12.93 10.56 8.79
CA ALA A 31 13.90 9.46 8.99
C ALA A 31 13.39 8.42 10.00
N LYS A 32 12.86 8.89 11.14
CA LYS A 32 12.36 8.03 12.21
C LYS A 32 11.20 7.14 11.74
N MET A 33 10.30 7.66 10.91
CA MET A 33 9.18 6.90 10.36
C MET A 33 9.63 5.70 9.51
N ALA A 34 10.77 5.82 8.80
CA ALA A 34 11.30 4.77 7.95
C ALA A 34 11.88 3.59 8.73
N VAL A 35 12.29 3.80 9.99
CA VAL A 35 12.76 2.73 10.89
C VAL A 35 11.58 1.90 11.39
N ASP A 36 10.45 2.53 11.65
CA ASP A 36 9.32 1.93 12.37
C ASP A 36 8.29 1.25 11.45
N THR A 37 8.32 1.48 10.13
CA THR A 37 7.32 0.93 9.19
C THR A 37 7.95 0.28 7.96
N PRO A 38 7.65 -1.00 7.66
CA PRO A 38 8.14 -1.68 6.45
C PRO A 38 7.33 -1.40 5.18
N ASP A 39 6.23 -0.66 5.27
CA ASP A 39 5.33 -0.36 4.15
C ASP A 39 5.63 1.03 3.57
N VAL A 40 6.12 1.05 2.32
CA VAL A 40 6.44 2.26 1.55
C VAL A 40 5.23 3.19 1.47
N ALA A 41 4.03 2.66 1.21
CA ALA A 41 2.83 3.49 1.06
C ALA A 41 2.46 4.18 2.38
N PHE A 42 2.57 3.47 3.50
CA PHE A 42 2.34 4.04 4.83
C PHE A 42 3.42 5.06 5.20
N LEU A 43 4.69 4.74 4.97
CA LEU A 43 5.83 5.65 5.20
C LEU A 43 5.63 6.95 4.43
N MET A 44 5.33 6.84 3.14
CA MET A 44 5.11 7.98 2.26
C MET A 44 3.89 8.79 2.66
N THR A 45 2.81 8.13 3.10
CA THR A 45 1.62 8.82 3.60
C THR A 45 1.95 9.70 4.79
N ARG A 46 2.69 9.17 5.77
CA ARG A 46 3.07 9.91 6.98
C ARG A 46 4.10 11.01 6.70
N ALA A 47 5.09 10.73 5.85
CA ALA A 47 6.10 11.73 5.48
C ALA A 47 5.46 12.94 4.78
N LEU A 48 4.59 12.69 3.80
CA LEU A 48 3.95 13.77 3.04
C LEU A 48 2.88 14.51 3.87
N GLU A 49 2.17 13.84 4.77
CA GLU A 49 1.28 14.48 5.76
C GLU A 49 2.05 15.42 6.70
N LEU A 50 3.21 14.98 7.19
CA LEU A 50 4.07 15.79 8.05
C LEU A 50 4.60 17.02 7.31
N ILE A 51 5.04 16.85 6.06
CA ILE A 51 5.50 17.94 5.19
C ILE A 51 4.36 18.95 4.92
N ALA A 52 3.15 18.46 4.64
CA ALA A 52 1.98 19.31 4.46
C ALA A 52 1.71 20.17 5.71
N THR A 53 1.73 19.52 6.88
CA THR A 53 1.49 20.19 8.16
C THR A 53 2.58 21.22 8.48
N PHE A 54 3.85 20.89 8.20
CA PHE A 54 4.99 21.78 8.47
C PHE A 54 4.88 23.14 7.75
N ASN A 55 4.28 23.15 6.55
CA ASN A 55 4.16 24.35 5.72
C ASN A 55 2.76 24.97 5.72
N ASN A 56 1.84 24.46 6.55
CA ASN A 56 0.42 24.83 6.54
C ASN A 56 -0.23 24.68 5.15
N TRP A 57 0.21 23.68 4.37
CA TRP A 57 -0.47 23.32 3.13
C TRP A 57 -1.80 22.66 3.44
N VAL A 58 -2.80 22.91 2.60
CA VAL A 58 -4.19 22.46 2.80
C VAL A 58 -4.52 21.23 1.96
N VAL A 59 -3.72 20.98 0.93
CA VAL A 59 -3.78 19.78 0.10
C VAL A 59 -2.37 19.23 -0.10
N GLY A 60 -2.24 17.91 -0.03
CA GLY A 60 -1.05 17.17 -0.42
C GLY A 60 -1.42 15.96 -1.27
N GLN A 61 -0.67 15.72 -2.34
CA GLN A 61 -0.87 14.65 -3.31
C GLN A 61 0.48 14.07 -3.73
N TYR A 62 0.48 12.81 -4.12
CA TYR A 62 1.64 12.15 -4.71
C TYR A 62 1.29 11.72 -6.13
N TRP A 63 2.16 12.04 -7.07
CA TRP A 63 2.06 11.68 -8.47
C TRP A 63 3.15 10.66 -8.77
N GLN A 64 2.77 9.40 -8.94
CA GLN A 64 3.67 8.32 -9.30
C GLN A 64 3.97 8.36 -10.79
N ILE A 65 5.22 8.10 -11.19
CA ILE A 65 5.55 7.94 -12.61
C ILE A 65 5.22 6.51 -13.05
N ASP A 66 4.33 6.38 -14.03
CA ASP A 66 4.11 5.14 -14.77
C ASP A 66 5.09 5.11 -15.95
N GLU A 67 6.16 4.32 -15.81
CA GLU A 67 7.21 4.22 -16.83
C GLU A 67 6.70 3.62 -18.15
N LYS A 68 5.68 2.75 -18.11
CA LYS A 68 5.17 2.08 -19.32
C LYS A 68 4.37 3.04 -20.17
N GLU A 69 3.50 3.81 -19.52
CA GLU A 69 2.64 4.79 -20.19
C GLU A 69 3.33 6.16 -20.34
N ASN A 70 4.51 6.33 -19.73
CA ASN A 70 5.28 7.58 -19.68
C ASN A 70 4.43 8.79 -19.23
N VAL A 71 3.68 8.59 -18.15
CA VAL A 71 2.82 9.62 -17.54
C VAL A 71 2.92 9.61 -16.02
N ALA A 72 2.71 10.77 -15.41
CA ALA A 72 2.46 10.89 -13.99
C ALA A 72 0.98 10.60 -13.69
N VAL A 73 0.72 9.68 -12.74
CA VAL A 73 -0.60 9.24 -12.29
C VAL A 73 -0.76 9.61 -10.82
N CYS A 74 -1.90 10.19 -10.45
CA CYS A 74 -2.16 10.54 -9.06
C CYS A 74 -2.35 9.26 -8.23
N SER A 75 -1.57 9.10 -7.16
CA SER A 75 -1.67 7.96 -6.27
C SER A 75 -3.01 7.94 -5.55
N GLU A 76 -3.66 6.78 -5.52
CA GLU A 76 -4.90 6.55 -4.76
C GLU A 76 -4.64 6.47 -3.25
N TRP A 77 -3.45 6.02 -2.83
CA TRP A 77 -3.14 5.72 -1.43
C TRP A 77 -2.70 6.94 -0.62
N PHE A 78 -2.14 7.99 -1.24
CA PHE A 78 -1.83 9.23 -0.52
C PHE A 78 -2.73 10.40 -0.92
N TYR A 79 -3.34 11.00 0.10
CA TYR A 79 -4.02 12.28 0.01
C TYR A 79 -4.07 12.99 1.36
N PHE A 80 -3.72 14.27 1.37
CA PHE A 80 -3.92 15.16 2.50
C PHE A 80 -4.91 16.26 2.08
N GLY A 81 -5.96 16.51 2.87
CA GLY A 81 -7.00 17.51 2.60
C GLY A 81 -8.43 17.00 2.76
N SER A 82 -8.97 17.04 3.98
CA SER A 82 -10.25 16.40 4.34
C SER A 82 -11.50 16.97 3.66
N SER A 83 -11.45 18.21 3.14
CA SER A 83 -12.61 18.92 2.55
C SER A 83 -12.44 19.21 1.05
N MET A 84 -11.63 18.41 0.34
CA MET A 84 -11.18 18.73 -1.02
C MET A 84 -11.49 17.64 -2.06
N ALA A 85 -12.61 16.94 -1.88
CA ALA A 85 -13.04 15.83 -2.74
C ALA A 85 -13.13 16.20 -4.23
N GLU A 86 -13.65 17.39 -4.57
CA GLU A 86 -13.75 17.82 -5.97
C GLU A 86 -12.36 17.92 -6.63
N PHE A 87 -11.40 18.54 -5.94
CA PHE A 87 -10.04 18.67 -6.44
C PHE A 87 -9.31 17.31 -6.46
N ARG A 88 -9.53 16.45 -5.45
CA ARG A 88 -9.01 15.09 -5.42
C ARG A 88 -9.47 14.26 -6.62
N ASN A 89 -10.77 14.23 -6.89
CA ASN A 89 -11.33 13.49 -8.02
C ASN A 89 -10.76 14.01 -9.34
N ALA A 90 -10.68 15.33 -9.50
CA ALA A 90 -10.07 15.93 -10.69
C ALA A 90 -8.57 15.61 -10.86
N SER A 91 -7.86 15.26 -9.78
CA SER A 91 -6.49 14.73 -9.85
C SER A 91 -6.46 13.24 -10.21
N LEU A 92 -7.33 12.41 -9.61
CA LEU A 92 -7.40 10.97 -9.89
C LEU A 92 -7.80 10.67 -11.34
N ASP A 93 -8.70 11.47 -11.92
CA ASP A 93 -9.18 11.32 -13.30
C ASP A 93 -8.16 11.77 -14.36
N ARG A 94 -6.96 12.19 -13.96
CA ARG A 94 -5.97 12.78 -14.86
C ARG A 94 -4.65 12.04 -14.88
N ARG A 95 -4.02 12.11 -16.04
CA ARG A 95 -2.65 11.71 -16.31
C ARG A 95 -1.89 12.91 -16.86
N PHE A 96 -0.65 13.11 -16.44
CA PHE A 96 0.18 14.22 -16.91
C PHE A 96 1.43 13.71 -17.61
N SER A 97 1.60 14.09 -18.88
CA SER A 97 2.88 13.95 -19.57
C SER A 97 3.93 14.89 -18.98
N GLN A 98 5.21 14.61 -19.26
CA GLN A 98 6.30 15.53 -18.94
C GLN A 98 6.02 16.94 -19.51
N GLY A 99 6.32 17.95 -18.70
CA GLY A 99 6.09 19.36 -19.03
C GLY A 99 4.66 19.87 -18.85
N VAL A 100 3.69 19.01 -18.52
CA VAL A 100 2.27 19.40 -18.38
C VAL A 100 1.85 19.53 -16.92
N GLY A 101 1.25 20.67 -16.57
CA GLY A 101 0.82 20.95 -15.22
C GLY A 101 1.99 21.08 -14.23
N LEU A 102 1.67 21.20 -12.94
CA LEU A 102 2.67 21.23 -11.89
C LEU A 102 3.48 19.90 -11.79
N PRO A 103 2.86 18.70 -11.76
CA PRO A 103 3.63 17.47 -11.59
C PRO A 103 4.46 17.12 -12.82
N GLY A 104 3.91 17.27 -14.03
CA GLY A 104 4.66 17.00 -15.26
C GLY A 104 5.83 17.95 -15.47
N ARG A 105 5.72 19.23 -15.07
CA ARG A 105 6.84 20.18 -15.16
C ARG A 105 7.95 19.87 -14.14
N SER A 106 7.60 19.58 -12.89
CA SER A 106 8.59 19.18 -11.88
C SER A 106 9.28 17.86 -12.26
N TRP A 107 8.53 16.93 -12.85
CA TRP A 107 9.09 15.70 -13.41
C TRP A 107 10.07 15.97 -14.56
N ALA A 108 9.70 16.81 -15.54
CA ALA A 108 10.53 17.12 -16.69
C ALA A 108 11.86 17.82 -16.33
N THR A 109 11.83 18.71 -15.34
CA THR A 109 13.03 19.45 -14.90
C THR A 109 13.85 18.68 -13.85
N GLY A 110 13.22 17.76 -13.12
CA GLY A 110 13.81 17.15 -11.93
C GLY A 110 14.07 18.16 -10.80
N GLN A 111 13.39 19.31 -10.84
CA GLN A 111 13.50 20.41 -9.86
C GLN A 111 12.15 20.74 -9.22
N PRO A 112 12.15 21.35 -8.03
CA PRO A 112 10.94 21.96 -7.48
C PRO A 112 10.35 23.03 -8.39
N LEU A 113 9.05 23.23 -8.27
CA LEU A 113 8.32 24.25 -9.00
C LEU A 113 7.29 24.91 -8.07
N LEU A 114 7.39 26.23 -7.96
CA LEU A 114 6.43 27.06 -7.25
C LEU A 114 5.48 27.75 -8.24
N LEU A 115 4.18 27.64 -7.98
CA LEU A 115 3.13 28.47 -8.56
C LEU A 115 2.66 29.45 -7.47
N PRO A 116 3.25 30.66 -7.40
CA PRO A 116 3.01 31.58 -6.28
C PRO A 116 1.58 32.11 -6.24
N GLU A 117 0.94 32.21 -7.41
CA GLU A 117 -0.46 32.59 -7.55
C GLU A 117 -1.05 31.99 -8.83
N ILE A 118 -1.84 30.92 -8.68
CA ILE A 118 -2.46 30.16 -9.76
C ILE A 118 -3.41 31.01 -10.60
N SER A 119 -4.02 32.04 -10.00
CA SER A 119 -4.89 32.99 -10.71
C SER A 119 -4.11 33.78 -11.78
N LYS A 120 -2.78 33.95 -11.62
CA LYS A 120 -1.88 34.70 -12.51
C LYS A 120 -1.11 33.82 -13.49
N GLU A 121 -1.28 32.50 -13.43
CA GLU A 121 -0.58 31.57 -14.33
C GLU A 121 -0.97 31.85 -15.80
N THR A 122 0.02 32.26 -16.59
CA THR A 122 -0.12 32.55 -18.02
C THR A 122 0.12 31.27 -18.85
N GLY A 123 -0.49 31.17 -20.03
CA GLY A 123 -0.29 30.02 -20.92
C GLY A 123 -1.09 28.75 -20.60
N LEU A 124 -1.95 28.76 -19.57
CA LEU A 124 -2.87 27.67 -19.21
C LEU A 124 -2.21 26.30 -18.94
N ASN A 125 -0.90 26.24 -18.67
CA ASN A 125 -0.19 25.01 -18.34
C ASN A 125 -0.40 24.57 -16.87
N PHE A 126 -1.67 24.60 -16.45
CA PHE A 126 -2.18 24.02 -15.23
C PHE A 126 -3.60 23.49 -15.52
N PRO A 127 -3.75 22.27 -16.08
CA PRO A 127 -5.04 21.77 -16.57
C PRO A 127 -6.13 21.66 -15.50
N ARG A 128 -5.75 21.62 -14.21
CA ARG A 128 -6.67 21.62 -13.05
C ARG A 128 -7.03 23.03 -12.56
N ARG A 129 -6.61 24.11 -13.24
CA ARG A 129 -6.84 25.50 -12.80
C ARG A 129 -8.31 25.82 -12.50
N PRO A 130 -9.31 25.48 -13.35
CA PRO A 130 -10.69 25.86 -13.07
C PRO A 130 -11.25 25.22 -11.78
N VAL A 131 -10.93 23.95 -11.53
CA VAL A 131 -11.34 23.26 -10.30
C VAL A 131 -10.56 23.75 -9.08
N ALA A 132 -9.25 24.01 -9.23
CA ALA A 132 -8.44 24.59 -8.17
C ALA A 132 -9.03 25.91 -7.66
N ILE A 133 -9.38 26.83 -8.58
CA ILE A 133 -9.97 28.13 -8.24
C ILE A 133 -11.32 27.97 -7.54
N ARG A 134 -12.20 27.06 -8.00
CA ARG A 134 -13.49 26.79 -7.32
C ARG A 134 -13.31 26.27 -5.90
N CYS A 135 -12.28 25.46 -5.68
CA CYS A 135 -11.93 24.95 -4.35
C CYS A 135 -11.16 25.97 -3.49
N GLY A 136 -10.95 27.21 -3.97
CA GLY A 136 -10.23 28.25 -3.25
C GLY A 136 -8.71 28.09 -3.22
N ILE A 137 -8.15 27.14 -3.98
CA ILE A 137 -6.70 26.94 -4.08
C ILE A 137 -6.07 28.11 -4.83
N THR A 138 -5.08 28.73 -4.20
CA THR A 138 -4.46 29.98 -4.68
C THR A 138 -3.01 29.79 -5.10
N ALA A 139 -2.26 28.90 -4.46
CA ALA A 139 -0.87 28.61 -4.83
C ALA A 139 -0.59 27.10 -4.77
N GLY A 140 0.47 26.68 -5.45
CA GLY A 140 0.89 25.28 -5.53
C GLY A 140 2.40 25.14 -5.49
N TYR A 141 2.89 24.07 -4.87
CA TYR A 141 4.30 23.74 -4.81
C TYR A 141 4.47 22.25 -5.11
N GLY A 142 5.35 21.92 -6.05
CA GLY A 142 5.65 20.54 -6.40
C GLY A 142 7.15 20.31 -6.33
N PHE A 143 7.58 19.18 -5.78
CA PHE A 143 8.98 18.77 -5.84
C PHE A 143 9.13 17.29 -6.17
N PRO A 144 10.19 16.91 -6.89
CA PRO A 144 10.37 15.55 -7.35
C PRO A 144 10.97 14.68 -6.24
N ILE A 145 10.45 13.46 -6.12
CA ILE A 145 11.03 12.40 -5.31
C ILE A 145 11.94 11.56 -6.20
N LYS A 146 13.21 11.45 -5.84
CA LYS A 146 14.26 10.96 -6.73
C LYS A 146 15.11 9.88 -6.07
N ASN A 147 15.54 8.90 -6.87
CA ASN A 147 16.62 8.00 -6.49
C ASN A 147 17.69 8.00 -7.59
N GLY A 148 18.87 8.53 -7.27
CA GLY A 148 19.90 8.81 -8.26
C GLY A 148 19.41 9.76 -9.36
N PRO A 149 19.56 9.43 -10.66
CA PRO A 149 19.09 10.27 -11.77
C PRO A 149 17.60 10.15 -12.06
N PHE A 150 16.90 9.18 -11.44
CA PHE A 150 15.51 8.86 -11.76
C PHE A 150 14.54 9.59 -10.86
N VAL A 151 13.48 10.15 -11.47
CA VAL A 151 12.33 10.72 -10.75
C VAL A 151 11.30 9.60 -10.56
N LEU A 152 11.12 9.16 -9.31
CA LEU A 152 10.16 8.13 -8.94
C LEU A 152 8.72 8.68 -8.93
N GLY A 153 8.58 9.96 -8.61
CA GLY A 153 7.30 10.66 -8.57
C GLY A 153 7.46 12.11 -8.18
N VAL A 154 6.34 12.81 -8.02
CA VAL A 154 6.28 14.21 -7.59
C VAL A 154 5.35 14.34 -6.40
N ALA A 155 5.85 14.93 -5.33
CA ALA A 155 5.03 15.40 -4.22
C ALA A 155 4.47 16.78 -4.58
N GLU A 156 3.16 16.96 -4.47
CA GLU A 156 2.45 18.16 -4.87
C GLU A 156 1.59 18.67 -3.72
N PHE A 157 1.68 19.96 -3.43
CA PHE A 157 0.98 20.62 -2.32
C PHE A 157 0.34 21.93 -2.75
N PHE A 158 -0.71 22.34 -2.04
CA PHE A 158 -1.44 23.57 -2.33
C PHE A 158 -1.80 24.36 -1.07
N SER A 159 -1.99 25.67 -1.22
CA SER A 159 -2.44 26.60 -0.18
C SER A 159 -3.64 27.43 -0.65
N PHE A 160 -4.40 27.97 0.32
CA PHE A 160 -5.44 28.97 0.06
C PHE A 160 -4.89 30.39 -0.06
N GLU A 161 -3.67 30.62 0.41
CA GLU A 161 -3.00 31.91 0.36
C GLU A 161 -1.91 31.91 -0.72
N PRO A 162 -1.68 33.05 -1.40
CA PRO A 162 -0.53 33.20 -2.28
C PRO A 162 0.78 32.94 -1.53
N ILE A 163 1.73 32.33 -2.22
CA ILE A 163 3.05 32.07 -1.67
C ILE A 163 4.02 33.15 -2.16
N LYS A 164 4.76 33.78 -1.23
CA LYS A 164 5.87 34.65 -1.60
C LYS A 164 7.06 33.80 -2.07
N THR A 165 7.73 34.25 -3.14
CA THR A 165 8.82 33.51 -3.79
C THR A 165 10.07 33.36 -2.93
N ASP A 166 10.22 34.18 -1.88
CA ASP A 166 11.34 34.15 -0.93
C ASP A 166 11.14 33.15 0.22
N HIS A 167 9.95 32.54 0.35
CA HIS A 167 9.58 31.67 1.46
C HIS A 167 9.93 30.19 1.27
N TYR A 168 10.32 29.76 0.06
CA TYR A 168 10.56 28.35 -0.24
C TYR A 168 12.01 28.08 -0.64
N ASP A 169 12.61 27.16 0.11
CA ASP A 169 13.98 26.72 -0.12
C ASP A 169 13.98 25.50 -1.06
N ASP A 170 14.10 25.77 -2.36
CA ASP A 170 14.15 24.73 -3.39
C ASP A 170 15.35 23.77 -3.20
N GLN A 171 16.44 24.22 -2.58
CA GLN A 171 17.58 23.35 -2.29
C GLN A 171 17.22 22.35 -1.20
N PHE A 172 16.54 22.81 -0.15
CA PHE A 172 16.03 21.93 0.91
C PHE A 172 15.05 20.89 0.35
N TYR A 173 14.03 21.31 -0.41
CA TYR A 173 13.05 20.37 -0.96
C TYR A 173 13.63 19.42 -2.00
N SER A 174 14.64 19.86 -2.76
CA SER A 174 15.41 18.96 -3.64
C SER A 174 16.14 17.88 -2.84
N LYS A 175 16.80 18.25 -1.73
CA LYS A 175 17.49 17.29 -0.84
C LYS A 175 16.48 16.36 -0.15
N LEU A 176 15.36 16.90 0.31
CA LEU A 176 14.29 16.12 0.94
C LEU A 176 13.69 15.11 -0.05
N GLY A 177 13.46 15.50 -1.30
CA GLY A 177 12.96 14.61 -2.35
C GLY A 177 13.93 13.47 -2.70
N VAL A 178 15.25 13.74 -2.71
CA VAL A 178 16.26 12.68 -2.84
C VAL A 178 16.26 11.76 -1.62
N TYR A 179 16.22 12.33 -0.42
CA TYR A 179 16.23 11.57 0.81
C TYR A 179 15.02 10.62 0.91
N ILE A 180 13.82 11.13 0.63
CA ILE A 180 12.59 10.34 0.58
C ILE A 180 12.70 9.24 -0.48
N GLY A 181 13.23 9.54 -1.67
CA GLY A 181 13.38 8.54 -2.72
C GLY A 181 14.38 7.42 -2.36
N SER A 182 15.44 7.74 -1.62
CA SER A 182 16.34 6.72 -1.06
C SER A 182 15.62 5.85 -0.01
N LEU A 183 14.83 6.45 0.89
CA LEU A 183 14.04 5.69 1.86
C LEU A 183 13.01 4.77 1.18
N MET A 184 12.38 5.21 0.09
CA MET A 184 11.48 4.37 -0.70
C MET A 184 12.23 3.18 -1.28
N ALA A 185 13.37 3.41 -1.91
CA ALA A 185 14.19 2.34 -2.49
C ALA A 185 14.67 1.34 -1.42
N ASP A 186 15.09 1.83 -0.25
CA ASP A 186 15.50 0.99 0.87
C ASP A 186 14.34 0.16 1.41
N ALA A 187 13.16 0.76 1.56
CA ALA A 187 11.96 0.07 2.02
C ALA A 187 11.47 -0.98 1.00
N GLU A 188 11.52 -0.69 -0.30
CA GLU A 188 11.23 -1.65 -1.37
C GLU A 188 12.23 -2.81 -1.39
N ALA A 189 13.53 -2.52 -1.28
CA ALA A 189 14.57 -3.54 -1.20
C ALA A 189 14.39 -4.43 0.04
N ASN A 190 14.12 -3.82 1.20
CA ASN A 190 13.85 -4.54 2.44
C ASN A 190 12.55 -5.35 2.35
N ALA A 191 11.51 -4.84 1.70
CA ALA A 191 10.27 -5.57 1.47
C ALA A 191 10.50 -6.77 0.55
N LEU A 192 11.36 -6.64 -0.48
CA LEU A 192 11.72 -7.73 -1.38
C LEU A 192 12.54 -8.81 -0.66
N VAL A 193 13.50 -8.41 0.19
CA VAL A 193 14.24 -9.34 1.05
C VAL A 193 13.30 -10.04 2.03
N ARG A 194 12.39 -9.32 2.70
CA ARG A 194 11.37 -9.92 3.58
C ARG A 194 10.38 -10.79 2.82
N GLN A 195 10.08 -10.47 1.57
CA GLN A 195 9.25 -11.31 0.71
C GLN A 195 10.00 -12.58 0.36
N GLN A 196 11.31 -12.52 0.08
CA GLN A 196 12.15 -13.70 -0.12
C GLN A 196 12.31 -14.52 1.16
N ASP A 197 12.54 -13.90 2.32
CA ASP A 197 12.62 -14.58 3.62
C ASP A 197 11.26 -15.16 4.03
N GLY A 198 10.17 -14.46 3.74
CA GLY A 198 8.80 -14.91 3.93
C GLY A 198 8.43 -16.01 2.96
N ILE A 199 8.91 -15.97 1.71
CA ILE A 199 8.78 -17.06 0.74
C ILE A 199 9.64 -18.24 1.14
N ASN A 200 10.84 -18.05 1.66
CA ASN A 200 11.75 -19.11 2.12
C ASN A 200 11.20 -19.76 3.39
N LYS A 201 10.74 -18.96 4.36
CA LYS A 201 10.08 -19.44 5.57
C LYS A 201 8.73 -20.07 5.26
N ALA A 202 7.94 -19.48 4.36
CA ALA A 202 6.71 -20.11 3.86
C ALA A 202 6.99 -21.30 2.94
N ALA A 203 8.15 -21.43 2.31
CA ALA A 203 8.54 -22.60 1.54
C ALA A 203 8.99 -23.73 2.48
N VAL A 204 9.65 -23.40 3.59
CA VAL A 204 9.98 -24.34 4.67
C VAL A 204 8.72 -24.75 5.46
N GLU A 205 7.79 -23.83 5.72
CA GLU A 205 6.48 -24.12 6.31
C GLU A 205 5.57 -24.86 5.31
N ARG A 206 5.56 -24.51 4.01
CA ARG A 206 4.85 -25.27 2.95
C ARG A 206 5.47 -26.63 2.64
N ALA A 207 6.77 -26.80 2.88
CA ALA A 207 7.41 -28.11 2.84
C ALA A 207 6.96 -29.02 3.99
N SER A 208 6.34 -28.45 5.04
CA SER A 208 5.81 -29.16 6.21
C SER A 208 4.28 -29.14 6.32
N ALA A 209 3.59 -28.22 5.64
CA ALA A 209 2.14 -28.10 5.64
C ALA A 209 1.52 -29.05 4.61
N GLY A 210 0.40 -29.67 4.99
CA GLY A 210 -0.37 -30.48 4.08
C GLY A 210 -1.03 -29.64 3.00
N PHE A 211 -1.15 -30.19 1.79
CA PHE A 211 -1.92 -29.65 0.69
C PHE A 211 -3.07 -30.59 0.32
N ILE A 212 -4.27 -30.03 0.17
CA ILE A 212 -5.49 -30.72 -0.28
C ILE A 212 -6.08 -29.92 -1.43
N ALA A 213 -6.53 -30.60 -2.50
CA ALA A 213 -7.37 -29.98 -3.52
C ALA A 213 -8.65 -30.77 -3.74
N ILE A 214 -9.76 -30.05 -3.98
CA ILE A 214 -11.08 -30.61 -4.28
C ILE A 214 -11.64 -30.04 -5.57
N ASN A 215 -12.42 -30.83 -6.32
CA ASN A 215 -13.19 -30.34 -7.46
C ASN A 215 -14.49 -29.62 -7.02
N ALA A 216 -15.24 -29.10 -7.99
CA ALA A 216 -16.50 -28.40 -7.76
C ALA A 216 -17.60 -29.22 -7.04
N SER A 217 -17.47 -30.55 -6.98
CA SER A 217 -18.37 -31.48 -6.28
C SER A 217 -17.80 -31.94 -4.93
N SER A 218 -16.80 -31.24 -4.39
CA SER A 218 -16.09 -31.58 -3.16
C SER A 218 -15.35 -32.93 -3.18
N GLN A 219 -15.08 -33.51 -4.35
CA GLN A 219 -14.24 -34.71 -4.46
C GLN A 219 -12.76 -34.33 -4.38
N ILE A 220 -11.99 -35.09 -3.60
CA ILE A 220 -10.56 -34.91 -3.40
C ILE A 220 -9.82 -35.33 -4.67
N VAL A 221 -9.03 -34.40 -5.21
CA VAL A 221 -8.21 -34.61 -6.41
C VAL A 221 -6.71 -34.51 -6.12
N GLU A 222 -6.33 -33.94 -4.97
CA GLU A 222 -4.94 -33.95 -4.50
C GLU A 222 -4.89 -34.06 -2.97
N TRP A 223 -3.91 -34.83 -2.49
CA TRP A 223 -3.63 -35.06 -1.08
C TRP A 223 -2.13 -35.29 -0.91
N SER A 224 -1.48 -34.43 -0.12
CA SER A 224 -0.03 -34.47 0.12
C SER A 224 0.41 -35.48 1.19
N GLY A 225 1.72 -35.68 1.34
CA GLY A 225 2.31 -36.49 2.41
C GLY A 225 2.01 -35.99 3.83
N PRO A 226 2.27 -34.71 4.17
CA PRO A 226 2.00 -34.19 5.52
C PRO A 226 0.52 -34.25 5.93
N THR A 227 -0.43 -34.28 4.96
CA THR A 227 -1.84 -34.50 5.28
C THR A 227 -2.15 -35.92 5.74
N ALA A 228 -1.37 -36.93 5.33
CA ALA A 228 -1.53 -38.30 5.82
C ALA A 228 -1.17 -38.39 7.31
N GLU A 229 -0.03 -37.81 7.71
CA GLU A 229 0.38 -37.73 9.11
C GLU A 229 -0.61 -36.93 9.97
N LEU A 230 -1.16 -35.84 9.42
CA LEU A 230 -2.07 -34.96 10.17
C LEU A 230 -3.44 -35.60 10.44
N PHE A 231 -4.02 -36.30 9.45
CA PHE A 231 -5.39 -36.81 9.51
C PHE A 231 -5.53 -38.34 9.61
N GLY A 232 -4.44 -39.09 9.39
CA GLY A 232 -4.42 -40.56 9.42
C GLY A 232 -5.01 -41.24 8.18
N TRP A 233 -5.12 -40.51 7.06
CA TRP A 233 -5.63 -41.00 5.78
C TRP A 233 -4.51 -41.04 4.74
N GLU A 234 -4.27 -42.19 4.12
CA GLU A 234 -3.32 -42.29 3.02
C GLU A 234 -3.90 -41.72 1.72
N LYS A 235 -3.04 -41.20 0.84
CA LYS A 235 -3.46 -40.57 -0.43
C LYS A 235 -4.35 -41.50 -1.26
N GLU A 236 -3.93 -42.74 -1.40
CA GLU A 236 -4.60 -43.76 -2.22
C GLU A 236 -6.00 -44.09 -1.70
N GLU A 237 -6.26 -43.85 -0.41
CA GLU A 237 -7.56 -44.12 0.20
C GLU A 237 -8.57 -43.00 -0.07
N VAL A 238 -8.10 -41.75 -0.21
CA VAL A 238 -8.98 -40.56 -0.23
C VAL A 238 -9.17 -39.93 -1.60
N ILE A 239 -8.27 -40.16 -2.56
CA ILE A 239 -8.43 -39.65 -3.93
C ILE A 239 -9.74 -40.18 -4.53
N GLY A 240 -10.55 -39.26 -5.08
CA GLY A 240 -11.88 -39.54 -5.64
C GLY A 240 -13.03 -39.57 -4.62
N ARG A 241 -12.74 -39.65 -3.31
CA ARG A 241 -13.77 -39.52 -2.26
C ARG A 241 -14.17 -38.07 -2.04
N THR A 242 -15.32 -37.85 -1.43
CA THR A 242 -15.72 -36.50 -0.99
C THR A 242 -14.97 -36.10 0.28
N LEU A 243 -14.57 -34.83 0.37
CA LEU A 243 -13.97 -34.23 1.56
C LEU A 243 -14.91 -34.28 2.79
N LEU A 244 -16.22 -34.36 2.53
CA LEU A 244 -17.24 -34.44 3.58
C LEU A 244 -17.08 -35.70 4.43
N ASP A 245 -16.76 -36.83 3.82
CA ASP A 245 -16.69 -38.13 4.50
C ASP A 245 -15.30 -38.45 5.05
N THR A 246 -14.37 -37.48 4.99
CA THR A 246 -12.99 -37.65 5.45
C THR A 246 -12.68 -36.78 6.66
N ILE A 247 -12.53 -35.47 6.48
CA ILE A 247 -11.99 -34.57 7.52
C ILE A 247 -12.98 -33.54 8.03
N ILE A 248 -14.18 -33.45 7.43
CA ILE A 248 -15.19 -32.46 7.81
C ILE A 248 -16.07 -33.04 8.92
N PRO A 249 -16.13 -32.40 10.12
CA PRO A 249 -17.03 -32.86 11.18
C PRO A 249 -18.49 -32.78 10.72
N GLU A 250 -19.33 -33.71 11.19
CA GLU A 250 -20.72 -33.86 10.73
C GLU A 250 -21.51 -32.54 10.73
N ARG A 251 -21.35 -31.74 11.80
CA ARG A 251 -22.01 -30.44 11.98
C ARG A 251 -21.62 -29.37 10.94
N TYR A 252 -20.51 -29.56 10.22
CA TYR A 252 -20.01 -28.62 9.21
C TYR A 252 -20.19 -29.10 7.76
N LYS A 253 -20.76 -30.30 7.54
CA LYS A 253 -20.99 -30.82 6.17
C LYS A 253 -21.91 -29.92 5.34
N ASN A 254 -23.06 -29.52 5.90
CA ASN A 254 -24.01 -28.63 5.22
C ASN A 254 -23.44 -27.22 4.97
N PRO A 255 -22.85 -26.53 5.97
CA PRO A 255 -22.15 -25.26 5.73
C PRO A 255 -21.07 -25.33 4.65
N HIS A 256 -20.27 -26.40 4.63
CA HIS A 256 -19.25 -26.59 3.60
C HIS A 256 -19.87 -26.69 2.19
N LEU A 257 -20.90 -27.53 2.03
CA LEU A 257 -21.61 -27.69 0.75
C LEU A 257 -22.21 -26.37 0.26
N GLN A 258 -22.84 -25.60 1.15
CA GLN A 258 -23.38 -24.29 0.82
C GLN A 258 -22.29 -23.32 0.37
N GLY A 259 -21.13 -23.31 1.05
CA GLY A 259 -19.99 -22.49 0.68
C GLY A 259 -19.44 -22.81 -0.71
N VAL A 260 -19.28 -24.10 -1.02
CA VAL A 260 -18.83 -24.57 -2.35
C VAL A 260 -19.87 -24.24 -3.42
N PHE A 261 -21.15 -24.49 -3.16
CA PHE A 261 -22.24 -24.20 -4.10
C PHE A 261 -22.37 -22.70 -4.41
N ARG A 262 -22.31 -21.85 -3.38
CA ARG A 262 -22.34 -20.39 -3.53
C ARG A 262 -21.22 -19.92 -4.45
N TYR A 263 -19.98 -20.30 -4.17
CA TYR A 263 -18.84 -19.91 -5.02
C TYR A 263 -18.98 -20.42 -6.45
N ASN A 264 -19.44 -21.66 -6.66
CA ASN A 264 -19.65 -22.20 -7.99
C ASN A 264 -20.68 -21.40 -8.81
N THR A 265 -21.65 -20.79 -8.15
CA THR A 265 -22.76 -20.05 -8.75
C THR A 265 -22.44 -18.57 -8.93
N THR A 266 -21.84 -17.92 -7.93
CA THR A 266 -21.65 -16.46 -7.89
C THR A 266 -20.20 -16.01 -8.10
N GLY A 267 -19.22 -16.90 -7.94
CA GLY A 267 -17.79 -16.55 -7.90
C GLY A 267 -17.34 -15.93 -6.58
N GLU A 268 -18.22 -15.77 -5.60
CA GLU A 268 -17.92 -15.15 -4.30
C GLU A 268 -17.64 -16.20 -3.22
N SER A 269 -16.64 -15.96 -2.38
CA SER A 269 -16.30 -16.83 -1.26
C SER A 269 -16.09 -16.03 0.02
N THR A 270 -16.70 -16.49 1.11
CA THR A 270 -16.59 -15.88 2.45
C THR A 270 -15.28 -16.25 3.16
N VAL A 271 -14.60 -17.31 2.69
CA VAL A 271 -13.38 -17.87 3.30
C VAL A 271 -12.15 -17.82 2.38
N SER A 272 -12.32 -17.45 1.11
CA SER A 272 -11.20 -17.31 0.16
C SER A 272 -10.30 -16.13 0.55
N ASN A 273 -8.99 -16.30 0.40
CA ASN A 273 -7.95 -15.33 0.77
C ASN A 273 -7.81 -15.00 2.27
N LYS A 274 -8.48 -15.74 3.16
CA LYS A 274 -8.29 -15.61 4.61
C LYS A 274 -7.68 -16.89 5.18
N THR A 275 -6.87 -16.73 6.23
CA THR A 275 -6.45 -17.83 7.09
C THR A 275 -7.54 -18.03 8.14
N VAL A 276 -8.12 -19.23 8.18
CA VAL A 276 -9.19 -19.57 9.13
C VAL A 276 -8.77 -20.75 10.00
N ILE A 277 -9.25 -20.76 11.24
CA ILE A 277 -9.02 -21.85 12.18
C ILE A 277 -10.33 -22.57 12.39
N VAL A 278 -10.34 -23.85 12.02
CA VAL A 278 -11.56 -24.67 12.00
C VAL A 278 -11.30 -26.02 12.63
N PRO A 279 -12.32 -26.64 13.23
CA PRO A 279 -12.25 -28.04 13.64
C PRO A 279 -12.29 -28.96 12.42
N ALA A 280 -11.55 -30.06 12.49
CA ALA A 280 -11.53 -31.16 11.54
C ALA A 280 -11.48 -32.49 12.28
N VAL A 281 -11.87 -33.57 11.64
CA VAL A 281 -11.79 -34.93 12.20
C VAL A 281 -10.68 -35.73 11.54
N ARG A 282 -10.05 -36.61 12.32
CA ARG A 282 -9.14 -37.64 11.82
C ARG A 282 -9.90 -38.91 11.46
N ARG A 283 -9.22 -39.85 10.79
CA ARG A 283 -9.76 -41.18 10.45
C ARG A 283 -10.31 -41.96 11.64
N ASP A 284 -9.69 -41.82 12.81
CA ASP A 284 -10.12 -42.47 14.05
C ASP A 284 -11.32 -41.79 14.72
N GLY A 285 -11.82 -40.69 14.15
CA GLY A 285 -12.93 -39.90 14.68
C GLY A 285 -12.52 -38.82 15.68
N SER A 286 -11.24 -38.72 16.05
CA SER A 286 -10.75 -37.65 16.93
C SER A 286 -10.82 -36.28 16.26
N GLU A 287 -11.24 -35.26 17.01
CA GLU A 287 -11.31 -33.89 16.50
C GLU A 287 -10.00 -33.13 16.77
N ILE A 288 -9.56 -32.35 15.78
CA ILE A 288 -8.42 -31.44 15.85
C ILE A 288 -8.77 -30.06 15.35
N LYS A 289 -7.99 -29.07 15.79
CA LYS A 289 -8.03 -27.74 15.20
C LYS A 289 -6.96 -27.63 14.13
N ILE A 290 -7.36 -27.13 12.97
CA ILE A 290 -6.46 -26.89 11.85
C ILE A 290 -6.51 -25.43 11.45
N GLU A 291 -5.36 -24.92 11.04
CA GLU A 291 -5.22 -23.63 10.37
C GLU A 291 -5.24 -23.91 8.87
N LEU A 292 -6.14 -23.22 8.16
CA LEU A 292 -6.50 -23.54 6.79
C LEU A 292 -6.49 -22.28 5.95
N ARG A 293 -5.83 -22.34 4.79
CA ARG A 293 -5.83 -21.26 3.81
C ARG A 293 -6.36 -21.77 2.49
N ILE A 294 -7.54 -21.27 2.09
CA ILE A 294 -8.27 -21.73 0.91
C ILE A 294 -8.12 -20.72 -0.23
N PHE A 295 -7.91 -21.24 -1.43
CA PHE A 295 -7.89 -20.45 -2.67
C PHE A 295 -8.58 -21.21 -3.80
N PRO A 296 -9.24 -20.52 -4.75
CA PRO A 296 -9.82 -21.17 -5.91
C PRO A 296 -8.73 -21.58 -6.91
N ILE A 297 -8.98 -22.67 -7.63
CA ILE A 297 -8.17 -23.13 -8.75
C ILE A 297 -9.08 -23.21 -9.98
N VAL A 298 -8.78 -22.39 -10.98
CA VAL A 298 -9.53 -22.36 -12.25
C VAL A 298 -8.53 -22.48 -13.40
N THR A 299 -8.61 -23.57 -14.14
CA THR A 299 -7.86 -23.83 -15.37
C THR A 299 -8.85 -24.31 -16.46
N PRO A 300 -8.44 -24.38 -17.74
CA PRO A 300 -9.31 -24.90 -18.80
C PRO A 300 -9.83 -26.32 -18.55
N THR A 301 -9.13 -27.13 -17.75
CA THR A 301 -9.43 -28.55 -17.51
C THR A 301 -9.85 -28.85 -16.07
N PHE A 302 -9.78 -27.87 -15.15
CA PHE A 302 -10.07 -28.07 -13.74
C PHE A 302 -10.70 -26.83 -13.10
N LYS A 303 -11.80 -27.02 -12.38
CA LYS A 303 -12.42 -26.01 -11.51
C LYS A 303 -12.61 -26.60 -10.12
N GLY A 304 -12.06 -25.92 -9.12
CA GLY A 304 -12.09 -26.40 -7.74
C GLY A 304 -11.40 -25.47 -6.77
N PHE A 305 -10.94 -26.04 -5.66
CA PHE A 305 -10.25 -25.31 -4.59
C PHE A 305 -8.97 -26.03 -4.18
N GLY A 306 -7.96 -25.25 -3.83
CA GLY A 306 -6.75 -25.70 -3.14
C GLY A 306 -6.73 -25.17 -1.72
N ALA A 307 -6.16 -25.95 -0.81
CA ALA A 307 -5.99 -25.59 0.58
C ALA A 307 -4.62 -26.02 1.10
N PHE A 308 -3.92 -25.10 1.77
CA PHE A 308 -2.83 -25.45 2.67
C PHE A 308 -3.40 -25.64 4.08
N VAL A 309 -2.96 -26.70 4.75
CA VAL A 309 -3.48 -27.12 6.06
C VAL A 309 -2.36 -27.55 7.00
N GLN A 310 -2.47 -27.12 8.25
CA GLN A 310 -1.57 -27.51 9.32
C GLN A 310 -2.30 -27.55 10.67
N HIS A 311 -1.70 -28.16 11.68
CA HIS A 311 -2.27 -28.16 13.03
C HIS A 311 -2.29 -26.74 13.60
N ALA A 312 -3.43 -26.29 14.14
CA ALA A 312 -3.50 -25.02 14.85
C ALA A 312 -2.99 -25.21 16.29
N GLY A 313 -2.02 -24.43 16.74
CA GLY A 313 -1.52 -24.49 18.12
C GLY A 313 -2.63 -24.33 19.17
N LEU A 314 -2.40 -24.86 20.39
CA LEU A 314 -3.41 -25.06 21.44
C LEU A 314 -4.17 -23.80 21.89
N GLU A 315 -3.65 -22.60 21.64
CA GLU A 315 -4.17 -21.33 22.20
C GLU A 315 -5.07 -20.53 21.26
N LYS A 316 -5.21 -20.91 19.98
CA LYS A 316 -5.98 -20.08 19.03
C LYS A 316 -7.49 -20.42 19.07
N PRO A 317 -8.38 -19.42 19.26
CA PRO A 317 -9.83 -19.64 19.19
C PRO A 317 -10.23 -20.00 17.75
N ALA A 318 -11.22 -20.88 17.60
CA ALA A 318 -11.78 -21.18 16.29
C ALA A 318 -12.55 -19.96 15.77
N ALA A 319 -12.53 -19.74 14.45
CA ALA A 319 -13.35 -18.70 13.87
C ALA A 319 -14.84 -19.05 14.05
N ASP A 320 -15.65 -18.07 14.46
CA ASP A 320 -17.10 -18.20 14.43
C ASP A 320 -17.53 -18.10 12.97
N ILE A 321 -17.79 -19.24 12.34
CA ILE A 321 -18.29 -19.29 10.95
C ILE A 321 -19.80 -19.07 11.04
N SER A 322 -20.19 -17.83 11.34
CA SER A 322 -21.59 -17.42 11.37
C SER A 322 -22.19 -17.53 9.96
N LEU A 323 -23.35 -18.19 9.87
CA LEU A 323 -24.08 -18.52 8.64
C LEU A 323 -24.95 -17.35 8.13
N GLU A 324 -24.37 -16.16 7.97
CA GLU A 324 -25.03 -15.07 7.22
C GLU A 324 -24.62 -15.07 5.74
#